data_AF-X0U176-F1
#
_entry.id   AF-X0U176-F1
#
_cell.length_a   1.000
_cell.length_b   1.000
_cell.length_c   1.000
_cell.angle_alpha   90.00
_cell.angle_beta   90.00
_cell.angle_gamma   90.00
#
_symmetry.space_group_name_H-M   'P 1'
#
loop_
_entity.id
_entity.type
_entity.pdbx_description
1 polymer ?
#
loop_
_entity_poly.entity_id
_entity_poly.type
_entity_poly.pdbx_seq_one_letter_code
_entity_poly.pdbx_strand_id
1 'polypeptide(L)'
;MYAEADHLKKNLIIKIMGGEAGFALIIVLFILIIGSALSLAFLQKASIGTSATVTRGTSMQAHYLAESAVNHALWRLLNEPGFPAATDKYYMHSLAGGRYGYKVRKPTLTKFGTVATVGGVSNAVINQSYVQYLKPYNIITAYGRSSDPIPEYRQLLGANWVDAA
;
A
#
# COMPACT_ATOMS: atom_id res chain seq x y z
N MET A 1 -7.93 63.30 -41.96
CA MET A 1 -8.68 62.03 -42.12
C MET A 1 -8.37 60.96 -41.06
N TYR A 2 -7.12 60.78 -40.58
CA TYR A 2 -6.83 59.73 -39.58
C TYR A 2 -7.29 60.04 -38.14
N ALA A 3 -7.33 61.31 -37.72
CA ALA A 3 -7.69 61.69 -36.34
C ALA A 3 -9.19 61.53 -36.01
N GLU A 4 -10.06 61.66 -37.01
CA GLU A 4 -11.52 61.61 -36.84
C GLU A 4 -12.05 60.18 -36.65
N ALA A 5 -11.44 59.22 -37.36
CA ALA A 5 -11.77 57.80 -37.24
C ALA A 5 -11.37 57.22 -35.88
N ASP A 6 -10.28 57.72 -35.28
CA ASP A 6 -9.81 57.29 -33.96
C ASP A 6 -10.71 57.82 -32.83
N HIS A 7 -11.23 59.04 -33.00
CA HIS A 7 -12.17 59.65 -32.05
C HIS A 7 -13.55 58.96 -32.04
N LEU A 8 -14.02 58.53 -33.22
CA LEU A 8 -15.25 57.75 -33.38
C LEU A 8 -15.14 56.36 -32.77
N LYS A 9 -14.00 55.66 -32.95
CA LYS A 9 -13.75 54.36 -32.29
C LYS A 9 -13.73 54.48 -30.77
N LYS A 10 -13.03 55.48 -30.23
CA LYS A 10 -12.99 55.74 -28.78
C LYS A 10 -14.37 56.01 -28.20
N ASN A 11 -15.17 56.86 -28.85
CA ASN A 11 -16.52 57.17 -28.38
C ASN A 11 -17.48 55.97 -28.48
N LEU A 12 -17.35 55.12 -29.51
CA LEU A 12 -18.16 53.91 -29.63
C LEU A 12 -17.80 52.89 -28.53
N ILE A 13 -16.51 52.71 -28.26
CA ILE A 13 -16.01 51.82 -27.19
C ILE A 13 -16.47 52.33 -25.82
N ILE A 14 -16.40 53.64 -25.56
CA ILE A 14 -16.88 54.25 -24.30
C ILE A 14 -18.40 54.11 -24.17
N LYS A 15 -19.15 54.21 -25.26
CA LYS A 15 -20.62 54.06 -25.23
C LYS A 15 -21.07 52.60 -25.03
N ILE A 16 -20.31 51.64 -25.57
CA ILE A 16 -20.54 50.20 -25.38
C ILE A 16 -20.08 49.74 -23.98
N MET A 17 -18.94 50.24 -23.48
CA MET A 17 -18.43 49.89 -22.14
C MET A 17 -19.10 50.69 -21.00
N GLY A 18 -19.52 51.93 -21.25
CA GLY A 18 -20.07 52.85 -20.24
C GLY A 18 -21.60 52.88 -20.15
N GLY A 19 -22.32 52.16 -21.01
CA GLY A 19 -23.77 52.00 -20.92
C GLY A 19 -24.19 50.86 -19.98
N GLU A 20 -25.44 50.89 -19.49
CA GLU A 20 -25.99 49.88 -18.56
C GLU A 20 -25.82 48.43 -19.06
N ALA A 21 -25.91 48.20 -20.38
CA ALA A 21 -25.70 46.89 -20.99
C ALA A 21 -24.23 46.40 -20.91
N GLY A 22 -23.25 47.32 -21.01
CA GLY A 22 -21.83 47.00 -20.86
C GLY A 22 -21.48 46.62 -19.43
N PHE A 23 -22.04 47.35 -18.46
CA PHE A 23 -21.90 47.04 -17.03
C PHE A 23 -22.53 45.68 -16.68
N ALA A 24 -23.70 45.38 -17.22
CA ALA A 24 -24.36 44.08 -17.02
C ALA A 24 -23.51 42.91 -17.55
N LEU A 25 -22.89 43.05 -18.73
CA LEU A 25 -21.98 42.04 -19.29
C LEU A 25 -20.74 41.82 -18.41
N ILE A 26 -20.18 42.89 -17.85
CA ILE A 26 -19.03 42.80 -16.92
C ILE A 26 -19.43 42.02 -15.67
N ILE A 27 -20.61 42.29 -15.10
CA ILE A 27 -21.12 41.55 -13.92
C ILE A 27 -21.27 40.07 -14.23
N VAL A 28 -21.91 39.72 -15.36
CA VAL A 28 -22.11 38.32 -15.76
C VAL A 28 -20.77 37.62 -15.97
N LEU A 29 -19.81 38.30 -16.60
CA LEU A 29 -18.45 37.77 -16.78
C LEU A 29 -17.76 37.54 -15.43
N PHE A 30 -17.91 38.47 -14.49
CA PHE A 30 -17.30 38.35 -13.17
C PHE A 30 -17.90 37.17 -12.37
N ILE A 31 -19.23 37.00 -12.43
CA ILE A 31 -19.91 35.85 -11.84
C ILE A 31 -19.43 34.54 -12.49
N LEU A 32 -19.27 34.52 -13.82
CA LEU A 32 -18.74 33.35 -14.53
C LEU A 32 -17.30 33.02 -14.11
N ILE A 33 -16.44 34.02 -13.96
CA ILE A 33 -15.05 33.84 -13.51
C ILE A 33 -15.04 33.27 -12.09
N ILE A 34 -15.80 33.87 -11.16
CA ILE A 34 -15.88 33.39 -9.78
C ILE A 34 -16.45 31.97 -9.73
N GLY A 35 -17.56 31.71 -10.43
CA GLY A 35 -18.19 30.40 -10.47
C GLY A 35 -17.27 29.33 -11.04
N SER A 36 -16.52 29.66 -12.10
CA SER A 36 -15.54 28.75 -12.72
C SER A 36 -14.37 28.47 -11.78
N ALA A 37 -13.82 29.49 -11.14
CA ALA A 37 -12.73 29.34 -10.18
C ALA A 37 -13.13 28.51 -8.97
N LEU A 38 -14.33 28.76 -8.41
CA LEU A 38 -14.87 27.97 -7.29
C LEU A 38 -15.12 26.52 -7.67
N SER A 39 -15.71 26.28 -8.84
CA SER A 39 -15.98 24.93 -9.36
C SER A 39 -14.68 24.15 -9.58
N LEU A 40 -13.66 24.79 -10.16
CA LEU A 40 -12.36 24.17 -10.36
C LEU A 40 -11.66 23.84 -9.03
N ALA A 41 -11.67 24.78 -8.08
CA ALA A 41 -11.10 24.57 -6.75
C ALA A 41 -11.82 23.43 -5.99
N PHE A 42 -13.14 23.35 -6.10
CA PHE A 42 -13.92 22.26 -5.52
C PHE A 42 -13.58 20.91 -6.15
N LEU A 43 -13.52 20.81 -7.48
CA LEU A 43 -13.18 19.58 -8.19
C LEU A 43 -11.77 19.09 -7.83
N GLN A 44 -10.79 20.00 -7.75
CA GLN A 44 -9.45 19.67 -7.32
C GLN A 44 -9.43 19.12 -5.90
N LYS A 45 -10.11 19.79 -4.96
CA LYS A 45 -10.21 19.32 -3.57
C LYS A 45 -10.88 17.95 -3.47
N ALA A 46 -11.99 17.74 -4.17
CA ALA A 46 -12.71 16.47 -4.21
C ALA A 46 -11.81 15.35 -4.79
N SER A 47 -11.13 15.61 -5.91
CA SER A 47 -10.22 14.66 -6.55
C SER A 47 -9.08 14.25 -5.63
N ILE A 48 -8.43 15.21 -4.96
CA ILE A 48 -7.33 14.93 -4.02
C ILE A 48 -7.85 14.11 -2.83
N GLY A 49 -9.01 14.48 -2.28
CA GLY A 49 -9.64 13.75 -1.16
C GLY A 49 -10.01 12.31 -1.51
N THR A 50 -10.56 12.08 -2.70
CA THR A 50 -10.88 10.73 -3.19
C THR A 50 -9.62 9.91 -3.40
N SER A 51 -8.59 10.46 -4.03
CA SER A 51 -7.31 9.77 -4.24
C SER A 51 -6.64 9.38 -2.92
N ALA A 52 -6.63 10.29 -1.94
CA ALA A 52 -6.11 10.01 -0.60
C ALA A 52 -6.90 8.90 0.11
N THR A 53 -8.23 8.92 0.01
CA THR A 53 -9.10 7.90 0.60
C THR A 53 -8.87 6.52 -0.02
N VAL A 54 -8.78 6.43 -1.35
CA VAL A 54 -8.49 5.17 -2.06
C VAL A 54 -7.11 4.64 -1.70
N THR A 55 -6.10 5.52 -1.62
CA THR A 55 -4.74 5.15 -1.22
C THR A 55 -4.72 4.62 0.21
N ARG A 56 -5.48 5.23 1.13
CA ARG A 56 -5.62 4.74 2.50
C ARG A 56 -6.31 3.38 2.55
N GLY A 57 -7.40 3.19 1.79
CA GLY A 57 -8.12 1.92 1.72
C GLY A 57 -7.25 0.77 1.23
N THR A 58 -6.54 0.98 0.11
CA THR A 58 -5.62 -0.01 -0.45
C THR A 58 -4.43 -0.30 0.48
N SER A 59 -3.91 0.71 1.17
CA SER A 59 -2.86 0.53 2.19
C SER A 59 -3.32 -0.30 3.39
N MET A 60 -4.54 -0.06 3.90
CA MET A 60 -5.12 -0.89 4.96
C MET A 60 -5.32 -2.34 4.51
N GLN A 61 -5.82 -2.56 3.29
CA GLN A 61 -5.94 -3.93 2.75
C GLN A 61 -4.58 -4.62 2.62
N ALA A 62 -3.56 -3.91 2.12
CA ALA A 62 -2.19 -4.43 2.06
C ALA A 62 -1.64 -4.77 3.45
N HIS A 63 -1.99 -3.99 4.48
CA HIS A 63 -1.65 -4.29 5.87
C HIS A 63 -2.30 -5.58 6.37
N TYR A 64 -3.62 -5.74 6.18
CA TYR A 64 -4.31 -6.98 6.56
C TYR A 64 -3.79 -8.21 5.79
N LEU A 65 -3.36 -8.05 4.55
CA LEU A 65 -2.69 -9.10 3.78
C LEU A 65 -1.32 -9.45 4.37
N ALA A 66 -0.52 -8.45 4.78
CA ALA A 66 0.75 -8.67 5.44
C ALA A 66 0.57 -9.40 6.78
N GLU A 67 -0.46 -9.08 7.56
CA GLU A 67 -0.81 -9.79 8.81
C GLU A 67 -1.30 -11.21 8.54
N SER A 68 -2.14 -11.41 7.52
CA SER A 68 -2.61 -12.73 7.11
C SER A 68 -1.44 -13.64 6.72
N ALA A 69 -0.42 -13.08 6.06
CA ALA A 69 0.81 -13.79 5.74
C ALA A 69 1.56 -14.26 7.00
N VAL A 70 1.55 -13.47 8.09
CA VAL A 70 2.20 -13.84 9.35
C VAL A 70 1.48 -15.03 9.97
N ASN A 71 0.16 -14.96 10.05
CA ASN A 71 -0.66 -16.02 10.61
C ASN A 71 -0.50 -17.31 9.82
N HIS A 72 -0.47 -17.22 8.49
CA HIS A 72 -0.23 -18.37 7.62
C HIS A 72 1.19 -18.94 7.83
N ALA A 73 2.21 -18.09 7.87
CA ALA A 73 3.58 -18.51 8.12
C ALA A 73 3.74 -19.23 9.47
N LEU A 74 3.14 -18.67 10.52
CA LEU A 74 3.18 -19.24 11.87
C LEU A 74 2.43 -20.57 11.92
N TRP A 75 1.25 -20.65 11.29
CA TRP A 75 0.50 -21.89 11.20
C TRP A 75 1.31 -22.99 10.52
N ARG A 76 1.95 -22.72 9.38
CA ARG A 76 2.80 -23.72 8.71
C ARG A 76 4.00 -24.10 9.56
N LEU A 77 4.64 -23.15 10.22
CA LEU A 77 5.78 -23.44 11.08
C LEU A 77 5.41 -24.33 12.28
N LEU A 78 4.17 -24.23 12.79
CA LEU A 78 3.70 -25.05 13.92
C LEU A 78 3.09 -26.39 13.50
N ASN A 79 2.56 -26.50 12.28
CA ASN A 79 1.78 -27.67 11.85
C ASN A 79 2.42 -28.50 10.73
N GLU A 80 3.43 -27.97 10.01
CA GLU A 80 4.10 -28.66 8.90
C GLU A 80 5.58 -28.97 9.27
N PRO A 81 5.90 -30.21 9.68
CA PRO A 81 7.26 -30.59 10.10
C PRO A 81 8.33 -30.39 9.00
N GLY A 82 7.92 -30.58 7.75
CA GLY A 82 8.76 -30.45 6.56
C GLY A 82 8.85 -29.04 5.98
N PHE A 83 8.26 -28.03 6.62
CA PHE A 83 8.25 -26.67 6.07
C PHE A 83 9.69 -26.11 5.97
N PRO A 84 10.21 -25.83 4.75
CA PRO A 84 11.57 -25.36 4.56
C PRO A 84 11.68 -23.90 4.98
N ALA A 85 12.51 -23.64 5.99
CA ALA A 85 12.86 -22.28 6.40
C ALA A 85 13.87 -21.69 5.40
N ALA A 86 13.39 -21.29 4.22
CA ALA A 86 14.19 -20.64 3.20
C ALA A 86 14.24 -19.13 3.49
N THR A 87 15.42 -18.62 3.87
CA THR A 87 15.64 -17.19 4.14
C THR A 87 15.70 -16.34 2.88
N ASP A 88 15.94 -16.97 1.74
CA ASP A 88 16.16 -16.38 0.42
C ASP A 88 14.90 -16.30 -0.45
N LYS A 89 13.81 -16.99 -0.07
CA LYS A 89 12.58 -17.06 -0.88
C LYS A 89 11.35 -16.63 -0.11
N TYR A 90 10.52 -15.81 -0.76
CA TYR A 90 9.18 -15.50 -0.30
C TYR A 90 8.19 -16.53 -0.84
N TYR A 91 7.41 -17.13 0.04
CA TYR A 91 6.24 -17.93 -0.33
C TYR A 91 5.09 -16.98 -0.63
N MET A 92 4.81 -16.76 -1.91
CA MET A 92 3.80 -15.79 -2.38
C MET A 92 2.45 -16.48 -2.64
N HIS A 93 1.37 -15.85 -2.20
CA HIS A 93 -0.01 -16.29 -2.32
C HIS A 93 -0.91 -15.14 -2.79
N SER A 94 -1.99 -15.45 -3.48
CA SER A 94 -3.00 -14.47 -3.91
C SER A 94 -4.24 -14.56 -3.02
N LEU A 95 -4.79 -13.41 -2.59
CA LEU A 95 -6.00 -13.35 -1.77
C LEU A 95 -6.76 -12.04 -2.01
N ALA A 96 -8.08 -12.15 -2.22
CA ALA A 96 -9.03 -11.02 -2.30
C ALA A 96 -8.59 -9.86 -3.23
N GLY A 97 -8.00 -10.18 -4.38
CA GLY A 97 -7.52 -9.19 -5.36
C GLY A 97 -6.13 -8.60 -5.08
N GLY A 98 -5.49 -9.00 -3.98
CA GLY A 98 -4.10 -8.70 -3.67
C GLY A 98 -3.21 -9.94 -3.63
N ARG A 99 -1.96 -9.74 -3.24
CA ARG A 99 -0.97 -10.80 -3.02
C ARG A 99 -0.29 -10.59 -1.68
N TYR A 100 -0.02 -11.66 -0.99
CA TYR A 100 0.77 -11.63 0.23
C TYR A 100 1.86 -12.67 0.14
N GLY A 101 2.93 -12.47 0.89
CA GLY A 101 3.96 -13.47 1.01
C GLY A 101 4.70 -13.39 2.31
N TYR A 102 5.38 -14.47 2.63
CA TYR A 102 6.14 -14.56 3.86
C TYR A 102 7.43 -15.35 3.63
N LYS A 103 8.43 -15.02 4.43
CA LYS A 103 9.66 -15.79 4.60
C LYS A 103 9.89 -16.03 6.08
N VAL A 104 10.38 -17.20 6.41
CA VAL A 104 10.54 -17.64 7.79
C VAL A 104 11.97 -18.07 8.02
N ARG A 105 12.55 -17.54 9.10
CA ARG A 105 13.82 -18.00 9.64
C ARG A 105 13.55 -18.77 10.91
N LYS A 106 13.82 -20.08 10.89
CA LYS A 106 13.80 -20.92 12.09
C LYS A 106 14.99 -20.56 12.99
N PRO A 107 14.83 -20.62 14.32
CA PRO A 107 15.95 -20.49 15.22
C PRO A 107 16.93 -21.65 15.02
N THR A 108 18.22 -21.35 14.95
CA THR A 108 19.28 -22.37 14.95
C THR A 108 19.79 -22.69 16.36
N LEU A 109 19.84 -21.69 17.26
CA LEU A 109 20.39 -21.83 18.62
C LEU A 109 19.59 -21.04 19.68
N THR A 110 18.42 -20.51 19.32
CA THR A 110 17.59 -19.69 20.21
C THR A 110 16.16 -20.21 20.25
N LYS A 111 15.31 -19.60 21.07
CA LYS A 111 13.87 -19.89 21.08
C LYS A 111 13.06 -18.91 20.21
N PHE A 112 13.72 -18.11 19.38
CA PHE A 112 13.08 -17.03 18.62
C PHE A 112 13.10 -17.31 17.12
N GLY A 113 11.92 -17.42 16.52
CA GLY A 113 11.75 -17.42 15.07
C GLY A 113 11.50 -16.01 14.54
N THR A 114 11.93 -15.75 13.31
CA THR A 114 11.60 -14.50 12.62
C THR A 114 10.72 -14.80 11.42
N VAL A 115 9.62 -14.07 11.31
CA VAL A 115 8.71 -14.10 10.16
C VAL A 115 8.72 -12.71 9.54
N ALA A 116 9.15 -12.61 8.29
CA ALA A 116 9.05 -11.38 7.52
C ALA A 116 7.99 -11.55 6.44
N THR A 117 7.09 -10.58 6.35
CA THR A 117 5.91 -10.64 5.48
C THR A 117 5.81 -9.43 4.59
N VAL A 118 5.13 -9.63 3.47
CA VAL A 118 4.78 -8.61 2.50
C VAL A 118 3.30 -8.77 2.15
N GLY A 119 2.57 -7.67 2.12
CA GLY A 119 1.20 -7.59 1.61
C GLY A 119 1.13 -6.51 0.54
N GLY A 120 0.50 -6.83 -0.59
CA GLY A 120 0.43 -5.96 -1.76
C GLY A 120 -0.98 -5.92 -2.33
N VAL A 121 -1.52 -4.70 -2.48
CA VAL A 121 -2.79 -4.45 -3.19
C VAL A 121 -2.61 -3.24 -4.09
N SER A 122 -2.83 -3.42 -5.40
CA SER A 122 -2.60 -2.37 -6.39
C SER A 122 -1.18 -1.79 -6.23
N ASN A 123 -1.05 -0.49 -5.94
CA ASN A 123 0.22 0.20 -5.73
C ASN A 123 0.69 0.25 -4.26
N ALA A 124 -0.11 -0.26 -3.32
CA ALA A 124 0.25 -0.27 -1.91
C ALA A 124 1.01 -1.56 -1.56
N VAL A 125 2.21 -1.43 -1.00
CA VAL A 125 3.03 -2.54 -0.51
C VAL A 125 3.41 -2.28 0.94
N ILE A 126 3.09 -3.22 1.82
CA ILE A 126 3.40 -3.18 3.25
C ILE A 126 4.33 -4.34 3.55
N ASN A 127 5.44 -4.04 4.23
CA ASN A 127 6.36 -5.04 4.75
C ASN A 127 6.31 -5.02 6.27
N GLN A 128 6.26 -6.20 6.89
CA GLN A 128 6.30 -6.33 8.35
C GLN A 128 7.29 -7.44 8.73
N SER A 129 7.81 -7.37 9.95
CA SER A 129 8.68 -8.39 10.49
C SER A 129 8.37 -8.62 11.96
N TYR A 130 8.22 -9.88 12.33
CA TYR A 130 7.87 -10.30 13.68
C TYR A 130 8.95 -11.24 14.20
N VAL A 131 9.36 -11.01 15.45
CA VAL A 131 10.21 -11.93 16.20
C VAL A 131 9.32 -12.58 17.25
N GLN A 132 9.10 -13.88 17.13
CA GLN A 132 8.20 -14.62 18.01
C GLN A 132 8.96 -15.65 18.81
N TYR A 133 8.61 -15.77 20.09
CA TYR A 133 9.07 -16.87 20.91
C TYR A 133 8.34 -18.15 20.50
N LEU A 134 9.09 -19.14 20.06
CA LEU A 134 8.58 -20.43 19.66
C LEU A 134 8.83 -21.42 20.81
N LYS A 135 7.75 -21.99 21.33
CA LYS A 135 7.82 -22.98 22.40
C LYS A 135 8.59 -24.21 21.91
N PRO A 136 9.65 -24.64 22.63
CA PRO A 136 10.55 -25.69 22.16
C PRO A 136 9.84 -26.98 21.71
N TYR A 137 8.89 -27.45 22.51
CA TYR A 137 8.24 -28.75 22.35
C TYR A 137 7.34 -28.87 21.11
N ASN A 138 7.01 -27.77 20.44
CA ASN A 138 6.08 -27.77 19.29
C ASN A 138 6.76 -27.66 17.93
N ILE A 139 8.09 -27.55 17.86
CA ILE A 139 8.78 -27.37 16.58
C ILE A 139 9.51 -28.67 16.24
N ILE A 140 8.90 -29.49 15.38
CA ILE A 140 9.61 -30.54 14.67
C ILE A 140 10.25 -29.85 13.46
N THR A 141 11.57 -29.72 13.45
CA THR A 141 12.29 -29.12 12.33
C THR A 141 13.02 -30.21 11.57
N ALA A 142 12.67 -30.39 10.30
CA ALA A 142 13.54 -31.08 9.36
C ALA A 142 14.83 -30.26 9.17
N TYR A 143 15.96 -30.84 9.57
CA TYR A 143 17.30 -30.37 9.23
C TYR A 143 17.86 -31.33 8.18
N GLY A 144 17.79 -30.94 6.92
CA GLY A 144 18.56 -31.62 5.89
C GLY A 144 19.99 -31.11 5.90
N ARG A 145 20.98 -31.97 6.13
CA ARG A 145 22.33 -31.73 5.59
C ARG A 145 22.20 -31.82 4.08
N SER A 146 22.83 -30.91 3.33
CA SER A 146 22.81 -30.97 1.86
C SER A 146 23.45 -32.25 1.29
N SER A 147 24.06 -33.06 2.14
CA SER A 147 24.71 -34.33 1.83
C SER A 147 23.88 -35.58 2.13
N ASP A 148 22.74 -35.47 2.83
CA ASP A 148 21.96 -36.65 3.25
C ASP A 148 20.61 -36.74 2.52
N PRO A 149 20.29 -37.90 1.91
CA PRO A 149 19.04 -38.09 1.17
C PRO A 149 17.81 -38.26 2.06
N ILE A 150 18.00 -38.45 3.38
CA ILE A 150 16.93 -38.62 4.35
C ILE A 150 16.87 -37.37 5.23
N PRO A 151 15.74 -36.64 5.28
CA PRO A 151 15.60 -35.49 6.17
C PRO A 151 15.63 -35.96 7.63
N GLU A 152 16.63 -35.50 8.39
CA GLU A 152 16.68 -35.71 9.84
C GLU A 152 15.73 -34.72 10.54
N TYR A 153 14.97 -35.20 11.51
CA TYR A 153 14.07 -34.39 12.30
C TYR A 153 14.66 -34.16 13.69
N ARG A 154 14.73 -32.90 14.14
CA ARG A 154 15.02 -32.58 15.54
C ARG A 154 13.86 -31.85 16.18
N GLN A 155 13.61 -32.19 17.44
CA GLN A 155 12.70 -31.48 18.31
C GLN A 155 13.54 -30.63 19.27
N LEU A 156 13.11 -29.40 19.55
CA LEU A 156 13.74 -28.59 20.58
C LEU A 156 13.14 -29.01 21.95
N LEU A 157 13.89 -29.71 22.80
CA LEU A 157 13.47 -30.03 24.17
C LEU A 157 14.29 -29.19 25.14
N GLY A 158 13.63 -28.33 25.93
CA GLY A 158 14.30 -27.61 27.03
C GLY A 158 15.50 -26.74 26.61
N ALA A 159 15.39 -26.00 25.51
CA ALA A 159 16.46 -25.19 24.89
C ALA A 159 17.62 -25.98 24.24
N ASN A 160 17.57 -27.32 24.26
CA ASN A 160 18.52 -28.19 23.58
C ASN A 160 17.84 -28.85 22.38
N TRP A 161 18.59 -29.04 21.29
CA TRP A 161 18.11 -29.84 20.16
C TRP A 161 18.34 -31.31 20.45
N VAL A 162 17.30 -32.11 20.30
CA VAL A 162 17.38 -33.57 20.36
C VAL A 162 16.82 -34.17 19.08
N ASP A 163 17.36 -35.32 18.68
CA ASP A 163 16.84 -36.07 17.55
C ASP A 163 15.43 -36.56 17.88
N ALA A 164 14.52 -36.45 16.92
CA ALA A 164 13.18 -36.97 17.07
C ALA A 164 13.25 -38.51 17.08
N ALA A 165 12.70 -39.13 18.13
CA ALA A 165 12.61 -40.58 18.29
C ALA A 165 11.64 -41.21 17.27
#